data_AF-A0A434U3P8-F1
#
_entry.id   AF-A0A434U3P8-F1
#
_cell.length_a   1.000
_cell.length_b   1.000
_cell.length_c   1.000
_cell.angle_alpha   90.00
_cell.angle_beta   90.00
_cell.angle_gamma   90.00
#
_symmetry.space_group_name_H-M   'P 1'
#
loop_
_entity.id
_entity.type
_entity.pdbx_description
1 polymer ?
#
loop_
_entity_poly.entity_id
_entity_poly.type
_entity_poly.pdbx_seq_one_letter_code
_entity_poly.pdbx_strand_id
1 'polypeptide(L)'
;MPLRAPVAIAVGAGFKREIASLAAMQNFLKEWPPAMRGDCYTAAVQTCEAARTGERKLGEARRAFVAFAQKAGILWTGVDPVTALREAKIRRVKARSISQQRRQWPLA
;
A
#
# COMPACT_ATOMS: atom_id res chain seq x y z
N MET A 1 3.70 -1.27 -21.68
CA MET A 1 2.63 -2.27 -21.50
C MET A 1 1.80 -1.94 -20.26
N PRO A 2 0.54 -1.49 -20.42
CA PRO A 2 -0.35 -1.15 -19.31
C PRO A 2 -0.96 -2.40 -18.65
N LEU A 3 -1.27 -2.30 -17.36
CA LEU A 3 -2.00 -3.31 -16.61
C LEU A 3 -3.51 -3.15 -16.80
N ARG A 4 -4.23 -4.28 -16.88
CA ARG A 4 -5.70 -4.30 -16.82
C ARG A 4 -6.24 -3.85 -15.45
N ALA A 5 -5.47 -4.09 -14.40
CA ALA A 5 -5.80 -3.67 -13.04
C ALA A 5 -4.52 -3.15 -12.38
N PRO A 6 -4.44 -1.85 -12.03
CA PRO A 6 -3.29 -1.30 -11.31
C PRO A 6 -3.03 -2.02 -9.98
N VAL A 7 -1.80 -1.86 -9.47
CA VAL A 7 -1.45 -2.25 -8.10
C VAL A 7 -1.32 -0.98 -7.27
N ALA A 8 -2.16 -0.84 -6.25
CA ALA A 8 -2.08 0.28 -5.33
C ALA A 8 -1.05 -0.02 -4.23
N ILE A 9 -0.12 0.90 -4.03
CA ILE A 9 0.91 0.85 -2.97
C ILE A 9 0.84 2.11 -2.12
N ALA A 10 1.30 2.02 -0.88
CA ALA A 10 1.58 3.13 -0.01
C ALA A 10 3.02 3.63 -0.26
N VAL A 11 3.20 4.94 -0.39
CA VAL A 11 4.51 5.59 -0.56
C VAL A 11 4.67 6.76 0.40
N GLY A 12 5.91 7.08 0.76
CA GLY A 12 6.24 8.20 1.65
C GLY A 12 5.47 8.12 2.97
N ALA A 13 4.71 9.16 3.30
CA ALA A 13 3.86 9.24 4.49
C ALA A 13 2.61 8.34 4.46
N GLY A 14 2.61 7.27 3.65
CA GLY A 14 1.48 6.36 3.51
C GLY A 14 0.43 6.84 2.52
N PHE A 15 0.79 7.62 1.50
CA PHE A 15 -0.15 8.02 0.45
C PHE A 15 -0.29 6.94 -0.63
N LYS A 16 -1.50 6.82 -1.20
CA LYS A 16 -1.77 5.89 -2.30
C LYS A 16 -1.03 6.32 -3.56
N ARG A 17 -0.32 5.39 -4.18
CA ARG A 17 0.15 5.48 -5.57
C ARG A 17 -0.26 4.25 -6.33
N GLU A 18 -0.72 4.44 -7.57
CA GLU A 18 -1.10 3.33 -8.45
C GLU A 18 0.03 3.01 -9.44
N ILE A 19 0.44 1.75 -9.46
CA ILE A 19 1.36 1.19 -10.44
C ILE A 19 0.52 0.56 -11.56
N ALA A 20 0.43 1.26 -12.69
CA ALA A 20 -0.49 0.93 -13.79
C ALA A 20 0.17 0.29 -15.01
N SER A 21 1.48 0.03 -14.99
CA SER A 21 2.20 -0.53 -16.14
C SER A 21 3.42 -1.36 -15.73
N LEU A 22 3.92 -2.19 -16.65
CA LEU A 22 5.17 -2.93 -16.47
C LEU A 22 6.37 -2.00 -16.22
N ALA A 23 6.45 -0.91 -17.00
CA ALA A 23 7.51 0.09 -16.85
C ALA A 23 7.45 0.77 -15.47
N ALA A 24 6.25 1.07 -14.95
CA ALA A 24 6.09 1.63 -13.62
C ALA A 24 6.54 0.65 -12.51
N MET A 25 6.30 -0.66 -12.67
CA MET A 25 6.84 -1.68 -11.76
C MET A 25 8.38 -1.68 -11.78
N GLN A 26 8.98 -1.72 -12.97
CA GLN A 26 10.43 -1.77 -13.13
C GLN A 26 11.11 -0.51 -12.58
N ASN A 27 10.57 0.67 -12.86
CA ASN A 27 11.07 1.93 -12.31
C ASN A 27 11.03 1.93 -10.78
N PHE A 28 9.91 1.47 -10.19
CA PHE A 28 9.82 1.37 -8.73
C PHE A 28 10.86 0.42 -8.12
N LEU A 29 11.03 -0.76 -8.71
CA LEU A 29 12.01 -1.75 -8.24
C LEU A 29 13.45 -1.26 -8.40
N LYS A 30 13.74 -0.44 -9.42
CA LYS A 30 15.07 0.15 -9.62
C LYS A 30 15.46 1.10 -8.50
N GLU A 31 14.50 1.87 -7.99
CA GLU A 31 14.68 2.84 -6.90
C GLU A 31 14.67 2.16 -5.50
N TRP A 32 14.39 0.86 -5.42
CA TRP A 32 14.27 0.16 -4.15
C TRP A 32 15.63 0.04 -3.42
N PRO A 33 15.70 0.42 -2.12
CA PRO A 33 16.96 0.43 -1.37
C PRO A 33 17.63 -0.95 -1.31
N PRO A 34 18.95 -1.07 -1.55
CA PRO A 34 19.66 -2.34 -1.52
C PRO A 34 19.47 -3.13 -0.22
N ALA A 35 19.48 -2.44 0.93
CA ALA A 35 19.30 -3.06 2.25
C ALA A 35 17.92 -3.69 2.48
N MET A 36 16.93 -3.34 1.65
CA MET A 36 15.55 -3.85 1.73
C MET A 36 15.23 -4.86 0.62
N ARG A 37 16.24 -5.28 -0.17
CA ARG A 37 16.08 -6.29 -1.22
C ARG A 37 16.15 -7.67 -0.58
N GLY A 38 15.14 -8.50 -0.87
CA GLY A 38 15.09 -9.90 -0.47
C GLY A 38 14.44 -10.75 -1.55
N ASP A 39 14.06 -11.98 -1.24
CA ASP A 39 13.60 -12.96 -2.24
C ASP A 39 12.42 -12.46 -3.08
N CYS A 40 11.44 -11.82 -2.45
CA CYS A 40 10.28 -11.28 -3.16
C CYS A 40 10.68 -10.12 -4.11
N TYR A 41 11.69 -9.33 -3.76
CA TYR A 41 12.24 -8.30 -4.65
C TYR A 41 12.88 -8.94 -5.88
N THR A 42 13.75 -9.93 -5.68
CA THR A 42 14.44 -10.64 -6.76
C THR A 42 13.45 -11.31 -7.70
N ALA A 43 12.45 -12.01 -7.15
CA ALA A 43 11.40 -12.64 -7.94
C ALA A 43 10.59 -11.62 -8.75
N ALA A 44 10.27 -10.45 -8.17
CA ALA A 44 9.56 -9.38 -8.87
C ALA A 44 10.39 -8.83 -10.04
N VAL A 45 11.69 -8.55 -9.83
CA VAL A 45 12.60 -8.09 -10.89
C VAL A 45 12.70 -9.11 -12.02
N GLN A 46 12.99 -10.37 -11.71
CA GLN A 46 13.12 -11.43 -12.71
C GLN A 46 11.84 -11.61 -13.53
N THR A 47 10.69 -11.61 -12.87
CA THR A 47 9.40 -11.78 -13.55
C THR A 47 9.05 -10.57 -14.41
N CYS A 48 9.39 -9.35 -13.97
CA CYS A 48 9.21 -8.14 -14.77
C CYS A 48 10.10 -8.15 -16.02
N GLU A 49 11.36 -8.59 -15.91
CA GLU A 49 12.26 -8.72 -17.06
C GLU A 49 11.78 -9.79 -18.04
N ALA A 50 11.39 -10.98 -17.54
CA ALA A 50 10.82 -12.04 -18.37
C ALA A 50 9.52 -11.60 -19.06
N ALA A 51 8.71 -10.76 -18.41
CA ALA A 51 7.52 -10.19 -19.04
C ALA A 51 7.85 -9.13 -20.10
N ARG A 52 8.97 -8.41 -19.95
CA ARG A 52 9.45 -7.44 -20.95
C ARG A 52 9.95 -8.14 -22.21
N THR A 53 10.59 -9.31 -22.08
CA THR A 53 11.07 -10.13 -23.21
C THR A 53 9.97 -11.02 -23.82
N GLY A 54 8.78 -11.06 -23.21
CA GLY A 54 7.64 -11.86 -23.68
C GLY A 54 7.66 -13.32 -23.21
N GLU A 55 8.65 -13.71 -22.40
CA GLU A 55 8.80 -15.06 -21.83
C GLU A 55 7.72 -15.37 -20.78
N ARG A 56 7.24 -14.34 -20.06
CA ARG A 56 6.16 -14.45 -19.07
C ARG A 56 5.02 -13.49 -19.34
N LYS A 57 3.83 -13.85 -18.87
CA LYS A 57 2.64 -13.00 -19.03
C LYS A 57 2.73 -11.79 -18.09
N LEU A 58 2.24 -10.64 -18.55
CA LEU A 58 2.14 -9.43 -17.72
C LEU A 58 1.37 -9.65 -16.40
N GLY A 59 0.40 -10.57 -16.39
CA GLY A 59 -0.32 -10.96 -15.18
C GLY A 59 0.56 -11.66 -14.13
N GLU A 60 1.59 -12.40 -14.54
CA GLU A 60 2.57 -13.00 -13.64
C GLU A 60 3.48 -11.95 -13.02
N ALA A 61 3.99 -11.01 -13.82
CA ALA A 61 4.76 -9.88 -13.31
C ALA A 61 3.96 -9.06 -12.29
N ARG A 62 2.68 -8.81 -12.56
CA ARG A 62 1.78 -8.17 -11.59
C ARG A 62 1.67 -8.97 -10.29
N ARG A 63 1.48 -10.30 -10.36
CA ARG A 63 1.36 -11.15 -9.16
C ARG A 63 2.65 -11.13 -8.33
N ALA A 64 3.81 -11.24 -8.97
CA ALA A 64 5.11 -11.15 -8.30
C ALA A 64 5.29 -9.78 -7.62
N PHE A 65 4.92 -8.69 -8.31
CA PHE A 65 4.96 -7.34 -7.74
C PHE A 65 4.03 -7.17 -6.52
N VAL A 66 2.83 -7.75 -6.55
CA VAL A 66 1.91 -7.75 -5.39
C VAL A 66 2.49 -8.53 -4.21
N ALA A 67 3.12 -9.68 -4.45
CA ALA A 67 3.79 -10.44 -3.39
C ALA A 67 4.94 -9.65 -2.75
N PHE A 68 5.74 -8.98 -3.58
CA PHE A 68 6.77 -8.05 -3.12
C PHE A 68 6.18 -6.90 -2.29
N ALA A 69 5.14 -6.22 -2.77
CA ALA A 69 4.53 -5.10 -2.06
C ALA A 69 3.95 -5.51 -0.70
N GLN A 70 3.37 -6.72 -0.60
CA GLN A 70 2.92 -7.30 0.66
C GLN A 70 4.09 -7.56 1.61
N LYS A 71 5.15 -8.21 1.13
CA LYS A 71 6.32 -8.56 1.96
C LYS A 71 7.06 -7.32 2.45
N ALA A 72 7.11 -6.28 1.64
CA ALA A 72 7.70 -4.98 1.99
C ALA A 72 6.78 -4.12 2.89
N GLY A 73 5.54 -4.55 3.15
CA GLY A 73 4.59 -3.81 3.99
C GLY A 73 4.06 -2.52 3.35
N ILE A 74 4.13 -2.41 2.02
CA ILE A 74 3.75 -1.21 1.27
C ILE A 74 2.51 -1.43 0.41
N LEU A 75 1.84 -2.58 0.47
CA LEU A 75 0.58 -2.76 -0.25
C LEU A 75 -0.49 -1.81 0.34
N TRP A 76 -1.24 -1.12 -0.53
CA TRP A 76 -2.27 -0.20 -0.10
C TRP A 76 -3.38 -0.91 0.71
N THR A 77 -3.70 -0.37 1.88
CA THR A 77 -4.68 -0.95 2.81
C THR A 77 -6.10 -0.42 2.63
N GLY A 78 -6.30 0.60 1.78
CA GLY A 78 -7.61 1.25 1.57
C GLY A 78 -7.80 2.55 2.33
N VAL A 79 -6.93 2.88 3.29
CA VAL A 79 -7.09 4.06 4.16
C VAL A 79 -5.89 4.99 4.02
N ASP A 80 -6.14 6.24 3.63
CA ASP A 80 -5.11 7.28 3.61
C ASP A 80 -4.89 7.91 4.99
N PRO A 81 -3.68 8.45 5.26
CA PRO A 81 -3.31 8.97 6.57
C PRO A 81 -4.18 10.14 7.02
N VAL A 82 -4.72 10.94 6.09
CA VAL A 82 -5.59 12.08 6.42
C VAL A 82 -6.95 11.56 6.90
N THR A 83 -7.51 10.57 6.21
CA THR A 83 -8.73 9.89 6.62
C THR A 83 -8.55 9.22 7.98
N ALA A 84 -7.47 8.47 8.18
CA ALA A 84 -7.18 7.81 9.46
C ALA A 84 -7.09 8.82 10.63
N LEU A 85 -6.42 9.96 10.42
CA LEU A 85 -6.30 11.01 11.42
C LEU A 85 -7.65 11.66 11.74
N ARG A 86 -8.47 11.92 10.73
CA ARG A 86 -9.82 12.49 10.91
C ARG A 86 -10.70 11.56 11.74
N GLU A 87 -10.69 10.27 11.45
CA GLU A 87 -11.42 9.27 12.23
C GLU A 87 -10.93 9.20 13.69
N ALA A 88 -9.61 9.20 13.90
CA ALA A 88 -9.04 9.23 15.24
C ALA A 88 -9.47 10.46 16.05
N LYS A 89 -9.50 11.64 15.42
CA LYS A 89 -9.99 12.88 16.05
C LYS A 89 -11.47 12.77 16.43
N ILE A 90 -12.32 12.28 15.52
CA ILE A 90 -13.75 12.08 15.79
C ILE A 90 -13.95 11.12 16.97
N ARG A 91 -13.23 9.99 17.00
CA ARG A 91 -13.28 9.04 18.13
C ARG A 91 -12.90 9.69 19.45
N ARG A 92 -11.84 10.51 19.47
CA ARG A 92 -11.40 11.22 20.68
C ARG A 92 -12.42 12.24 21.18
N VAL A 93 -13.07 12.99 20.28
CA VAL A 93 -14.12 13.95 20.63
C VAL A 93 -15.34 13.22 21.21
N LYS A 94 -15.79 12.14 20.58
CA LYS A 94 -16.90 11.32 21.09
C LYS A 94 -16.62 10.76 22.48
N ALA A 95 -15.42 10.21 22.70
CA ALA A 95 -15.03 9.68 24.01
C ALA A 95 -15.04 10.75 25.12
N ARG A 96 -14.59 11.98 24.80
CA ARG A 96 -14.65 13.14 25.72
C ARG A 96 -16.10 13.53 26.03
N SER A 97 -16.98 13.55 25.04
CA SER A 97 -18.40 13.87 25.23
C SER A 97 -19.12 12.83 26.10
N ILE A 98 -18.90 11.52 25.84
CA ILE A 98 -19.47 10.43 26.66
C ILE A 98 -19.05 10.54 28.12
N SER A 99 -17.77 10.85 28.37
CA SER A 99 -17.25 10.98 29.74
C SER A 99 -17.74 12.25 30.45
N GLN A 100 -18.05 13.32 29.72
CA GLN A 100 -18.68 14.53 30.27
C GLN A 100 -20.17 14.31 30.57
N GLN A 101 -20.87 13.61 29.69
CA GLN A 101 -22.29 13.27 29.87
C GLN A 101 -22.53 12.26 31.01
N ARG A 102 -21.58 11.37 31.32
CA ARG A 102 -21.68 10.50 32.51
C ARG A 102 -21.45 11.24 33.83
N ARG A 103 -20.74 12.38 33.82
CA ARG A 103 -20.52 13.19 35.04
C ARG A 103 -21.70 14.10 35.36
N GLN A 104 -22.51 14.46 34.36
CA GLN A 104 -23.59 15.44 34.51
C GLN A 104 -24.95 14.83 34.90
N TRP A 105 -25.05 13.51 35.09
CA TRP A 105 -26.30 12.86 35.51
C TRP A 105 -26.30 12.64 37.03
N PRO A 106 -27.11 13.38 37.80
CA PRO A 106 -27.29 13.06 39.21
C PRO A 106 -28.16 11.80 39.34
N LEU A 107 -27.80 10.93 40.28
CA LEU A 107 -28.64 9.81 40.72
C LEU A 107 -29.95 10.41 41.25
N ALA A 108 -31.06 10.18 40.53
CA ALA A 108 -32.41 10.43 41.02
C ALA A 108 -32.89 9.22 41.83
#